data_AF-A0A3M1MX97-F1
#
_entry.id   AF-A0A3M1MX97-F1
#
_cell.length_a   1.000
_cell.length_b   1.000
_cell.length_c   1.000
_cell.angle_alpha   90.00
_cell.angle_beta   90.00
_cell.angle_gamma   90.00
#
_symmetry.space_group_name_H-M   'P 1'
#
loop_
_entity.id
_entity.type
_entity.pdbx_description
1 polymer ?
#
loop_
_entity_poly.entity_id
_entity_poly.type
_entity_poly.pdbx_seq_one_letter_code
_entity_poly.pdbx_strand_id
1 'polypeptide(L)'
;MQTTRQSSFIVPKKVRVASMRMALTGLTLAVLFIFLVPMVYGIVTSLKTNEQISTINAPWWPAEAASMTYEGKEYQIYRVPMADGTYRDLALFKKGRKSSLFLDPANPDAGPIEWEGSWRKLDRAWQFAPQWGNYIEAWDTIDFPIL
;
A
#
# COMPACT_ATOMS: atom_id res chain seq x y z
N MET A 1 -40.78 34.95 -42.25
CA MET A 1 -39.50 34.21 -42.11
C MET A 1 -38.54 35.09 -41.31
N GLN A 2 -38.31 34.79 -40.03
CA GLN A 2 -37.30 35.47 -39.23
C GLN A 2 -36.03 34.60 -39.20
N THR A 3 -34.96 35.09 -39.82
CA THR A 3 -33.64 34.47 -39.78
C THR A 3 -32.97 34.78 -38.44
N THR A 4 -32.90 33.79 -37.56
CA THR A 4 -32.12 33.85 -36.32
C THR A 4 -30.63 33.95 -36.67
N ARG A 5 -30.02 35.13 -36.48
CA ARG A 5 -28.56 35.30 -36.63
C ARG A 5 -27.86 34.51 -35.51
N GLN A 6 -27.12 33.46 -35.89
CA GLN A 6 -26.22 32.79 -34.97
C GLN A 6 -25.05 33.72 -34.65
N SER A 7 -24.93 34.11 -33.37
CA SER A 7 -23.80 34.84 -32.84
C SER A 7 -22.58 33.92 -32.79
N SER A 8 -21.61 34.10 -33.69
CA SER A 8 -20.33 33.41 -33.60
C SER A 8 -19.48 34.06 -32.52
N PHE A 9 -19.18 33.31 -31.44
CA PHE A 9 -18.23 33.76 -30.42
C PHE A 9 -16.83 33.80 -31.02
N ILE A 10 -16.34 35.00 -31.35
CA ILE A 10 -14.97 35.19 -31.84
C ILE A 10 -14.02 35.21 -30.65
N VAL A 11 -13.29 34.10 -30.44
CA VAL A 11 -12.28 34.01 -29.38
C VAL A 11 -11.07 34.89 -29.74
N PRO A 12 -10.63 35.81 -28.86
CA PRO A 12 -9.49 36.67 -29.15
C PRO A 12 -8.19 35.87 -29.29
N LYS A 13 -7.34 36.25 -30.27
CA LYS A 13 -6.09 35.54 -30.61
C LYS A 13 -5.18 35.27 -29.41
N LYS A 14 -5.08 36.22 -28.47
CA LYS A 14 -4.28 36.08 -27.23
C LYS A 14 -4.80 34.95 -26.34
N VAL A 15 -6.12 34.86 -26.16
CA VAL A 15 -6.77 33.79 -25.38
C VAL A 15 -6.61 32.45 -26.06
N ARG A 16 -6.78 32.38 -27.39
CA ARG A 16 -6.54 31.15 -28.17
C ARG A 16 -5.10 30.65 -28.07
N VAL A 17 -4.12 31.56 -28.14
CA VAL A 17 -2.71 31.18 -28.02
C VAL A 17 -2.36 30.76 -26.60
N ALA A 18 -2.89 31.45 -25.59
CA ALA A 18 -2.70 31.06 -24.18
C ALA A 18 -3.32 29.70 -23.89
N SER A 19 -4.54 29.42 -24.37
CA SER A 19 -5.20 28.13 -24.18
C SER A 19 -4.45 26.99 -24.89
N MET A 20 -3.97 27.20 -26.12
CA MET A 20 -3.14 26.22 -26.82
C MET A 20 -1.84 25.91 -26.07
N ARG A 21 -1.17 26.93 -25.52
CA ARG A 21 0.05 26.73 -24.71
C ARG A 21 -0.24 25.95 -23.44
N MET A 22 -1.30 26.32 -22.70
CA MET A 22 -1.69 25.59 -21.49
C MET A 22 -2.09 24.14 -21.82
N ALA A 23 -2.82 23.92 -22.91
CA ALA A 23 -3.19 22.58 -23.35
C ALA A 23 -1.95 21.74 -23.71
N LEU A 24 -0.99 22.31 -24.45
CA LEU A 24 0.25 21.62 -24.79
C LEU A 24 1.08 21.31 -23.54
N THR A 25 1.31 22.29 -22.66
CA THR A 25 2.05 22.08 -21.41
C THR A 25 1.36 21.05 -20.51
N GLY A 26 0.03 21.12 -20.38
CA GLY A 26 -0.74 20.15 -19.61
C GLY A 26 -0.65 18.73 -20.19
N LEU A 27 -0.72 18.60 -21.52
CA LEU A 27 -0.51 17.32 -22.21
C LEU A 27 0.91 16.78 -21.97
N THR A 28 1.93 17.62 -22.11
CA THR A 28 3.32 17.22 -21.84
C THR A 28 3.52 16.77 -20.39
N LEU A 29 2.95 17.49 -19.42
CA LEU A 29 3.01 17.10 -18.00
C LEU A 29 2.25 15.81 -17.73
N ALA A 30 1.10 15.58 -18.38
CA ALA A 30 0.35 14.34 -18.25
C ALA A 30 1.14 13.14 -18.79
N VAL A 31 1.76 13.29 -19.96
CA VAL A 31 2.64 12.26 -20.54
C VAL A 31 3.83 12.00 -19.63
N LEU A 32 4.49 13.05 -19.12
CA LEU A 32 5.60 12.92 -18.18
C LEU A 32 5.17 12.19 -16.90
N PHE A 33 4.00 12.52 -16.34
CA PHE A 33 3.49 11.87 -15.14
C PHE A 33 3.29 10.37 -15.36
N ILE A 34 2.63 9.97 -16.45
CA ILE A 34 2.43 8.56 -16.81
C ILE A 34 3.78 7.86 -17.02
N PHE A 35 4.73 8.54 -17.66
CA PHE A 35 6.08 8.03 -17.87
C PHE A 35 6.85 7.79 -16.56
N LEU A 36 6.59 8.57 -15.51
CA LEU A 36 7.25 8.42 -14.21
C LEU A 36 6.62 7.33 -13.32
N VAL A 37 5.39 6.88 -13.59
CA VAL A 37 4.70 5.85 -12.77
C VAL A 37 5.55 4.58 -12.59
N PRO A 38 6.14 3.99 -13.64
CA PRO A 38 6.99 2.79 -13.48
C PRO A 38 8.21 3.03 -12.58
N MET A 39 8.82 4.21 -12.62
CA MET A 39 9.96 4.53 -11.75
C MET A 39 9.55 4.62 -10.28
N VAL A 40 8.45 5.31 -9.99
CA VAL A 40 7.92 5.42 -8.62
C VAL A 40 7.55 4.03 -8.09
N TYR A 41 6.92 3.20 -8.92
CA TYR A 41 6.61 1.82 -8.57
C TYR A 41 7.87 1.00 -8.27
N GLY A 42 8.93 1.17 -9.07
CA GLY A 42 10.23 0.54 -8.84
C GLY A 42 10.85 0.92 -7.50
N ILE A 43 10.90 2.21 -7.18
CA ILE A 43 11.43 2.72 -5.90
C ILE A 43 10.62 2.17 -4.72
N VAL A 44 9.29 2.16 -4.82
CA VAL A 44 8.44 1.62 -3.76
C VAL A 44 8.65 0.12 -3.60
N THR A 45 8.80 -0.61 -4.71
CA THR A 45 9.02 -2.06 -4.71
C THR A 45 10.37 -2.44 -4.14
N SER A 46 11.44 -1.69 -4.44
CA SER A 46 12.78 -1.95 -3.93
C SER A 46 12.89 -1.78 -2.41
N LEU A 47 11.96 -1.06 -1.79
CA LEU A 47 11.89 -0.86 -0.33
C LEU A 47 11.05 -1.92 0.39
N LYS A 48 10.49 -2.92 -0.30
CA LYS A 48 9.66 -3.97 0.31
C LYS A 48 10.49 -5.19 0.69
N THR A 49 9.97 -6.01 1.60
CA THR A 49 10.49 -7.36 1.87
C THR A 49 9.93 -8.37 0.86
N ASN A 50 10.65 -9.49 0.67
CA ASN A 50 10.15 -10.64 -0.09
C ASN A 50 8.86 -11.23 0.52
N GLU A 51 8.74 -11.21 1.85
CA GLU A 51 7.51 -11.63 2.54
C GLU A 51 6.34 -10.74 2.15
N GLN A 52 6.49 -9.40 2.20
CA GLN A 52 5.43 -8.48 1.78
C GLN A 52 4.99 -8.75 0.33
N ILE A 53 5.92 -8.96 -0.60
CA ILE A 53 5.60 -9.20 -2.02
C ILE A 53 4.84 -10.51 -2.23
N SER A 54 5.17 -11.55 -1.44
CA SER A 54 4.53 -12.87 -1.54
C SER A 54 3.21 -12.99 -0.78
N THR A 55 2.91 -12.06 0.12
CA THR A 55 1.65 -12.05 0.86
C THR A 55 0.48 -11.49 0.05
N ILE A 56 -0.62 -12.24 0.04
CA ILE A 56 -1.89 -11.81 -0.57
C ILE A 56 -2.43 -10.60 0.22
N ASN A 57 -2.98 -9.62 -0.49
CA ASN A 57 -3.52 -8.36 0.07
C ASN A 57 -2.48 -7.48 0.79
N ALA A 58 -1.19 -7.61 0.46
CA ALA A 58 -0.18 -6.67 0.94
C ALA A 58 -0.42 -5.23 0.43
N PRO A 59 -0.11 -4.21 1.24
CA PRO A 59 -0.20 -2.82 0.84
C PRO A 59 0.70 -2.49 -0.36
N TRP A 60 0.29 -1.50 -1.13
CA TRP A 60 1.07 -0.98 -2.25
C TRP A 60 2.32 -0.20 -1.78
N TRP A 61 2.35 0.30 -0.56
CA TRP A 61 3.47 1.00 0.08
C TRP A 61 4.38 0.05 0.90
N PRO A 62 5.62 0.42 1.26
CA PRO A 62 6.55 -0.48 1.98
C PRO A 62 6.12 -0.78 3.41
N ALA A 63 5.74 -2.02 3.66
CA ALA A 63 5.05 -2.44 4.87
C ALA A 63 5.49 -3.82 5.33
N GLU A 64 5.49 -4.04 6.64
CA GLU A 64 5.70 -5.35 7.23
C GLU A 64 4.46 -5.78 8.02
N ALA A 65 4.22 -7.09 8.09
CA ALA A 65 3.13 -7.61 8.90
C ALA A 65 3.51 -7.40 10.39
N ALA A 66 2.64 -6.71 11.13
CA ALA A 66 2.87 -6.48 12.53
C ALA A 66 2.88 -7.81 13.30
N SER A 67 3.81 -7.95 14.23
CA SER A 67 3.99 -9.15 15.03
C SER A 67 4.17 -8.80 16.49
N MET A 68 3.91 -9.78 17.35
CA MET A 68 4.06 -9.67 18.79
C MET A 68 4.88 -10.86 19.29
N THR A 69 5.88 -10.60 20.13
CA THR A 69 6.61 -11.65 20.83
C THR A 69 5.89 -11.98 22.14
N TYR A 70 5.53 -13.24 22.34
CA TYR A 70 4.93 -13.74 23.57
C TYR A 70 5.54 -15.11 23.90
N GLU A 71 5.99 -15.30 25.15
CA GLU A 71 6.67 -16.54 25.60
C GLU A 71 7.85 -16.98 24.68
N GLY A 72 8.59 -16.02 24.13
CA GLY A 72 9.73 -16.29 23.23
C GLY A 72 9.34 -16.75 21.83
N LYS A 73 8.05 -16.70 21.46
CA LYS A 73 7.55 -16.98 20.10
C LYS A 73 6.93 -15.74 19.49
N GLU A 74 7.10 -15.59 18.19
CA GLU A 74 6.53 -14.49 17.42
C GLU A 74 5.17 -14.87 16.83
N TYR A 75 4.17 -14.03 17.07
CA TYR A 75 2.80 -14.22 16.62
C TYR A 75 2.38 -13.06 15.72
N GLN A 76 1.85 -13.40 14.56
CA GLN A 76 1.40 -12.44 13.55
C GLN A 76 0.09 -11.79 14.00
N ILE A 77 -0.01 -10.46 13.83
CA ILE A 77 -1.16 -9.66 14.22
C ILE A 77 -2.13 -9.54 13.03
N TYR A 78 -3.40 -9.78 13.31
CA TYR A 78 -4.49 -9.69 12.35
C TYR A 78 -5.51 -8.66 12.80
N ARG A 79 -6.17 -8.05 11.83
CA ARG A 79 -7.32 -7.19 12.06
C ARG A 79 -8.56 -8.06 12.24
N VAL A 80 -9.00 -8.23 13.49
CA VAL A 80 -10.13 -9.08 13.86
C VAL A 80 -11.40 -8.24 14.01
N PRO A 81 -12.50 -8.56 13.30
CA PRO A 81 -13.80 -7.92 13.54
C PRO A 81 -14.41 -8.42 14.85
N MET A 82 -14.83 -7.47 15.68
CA MET A 82 -15.50 -7.70 16.95
C MET A 82 -17.02 -7.71 16.78
N ALA A 83 -17.73 -8.27 17.78
CA ALA A 83 -19.18 -8.39 17.74
C ALA A 83 -19.93 -7.04 17.72
N ASP A 84 -19.28 -5.97 18.19
CA ASP A 84 -19.78 -4.59 18.16
C ASP A 84 -19.55 -3.89 16.81
N GLY A 85 -18.95 -4.59 15.82
CA GLY A 85 -18.62 -4.05 14.51
C GLY A 85 -17.30 -3.26 14.47
N THR A 86 -16.58 -3.15 15.60
CA THR A 86 -15.25 -2.55 15.63
C THR A 86 -14.20 -3.55 15.13
N TYR A 87 -13.01 -3.04 14.80
CA TYR A 87 -11.86 -3.86 14.46
C TYR A 87 -10.79 -3.69 15.53
N ARG A 88 -10.17 -4.80 15.92
CA ARG A 88 -9.00 -4.79 16.82
C ARG A 88 -7.88 -5.59 16.22
N ASP A 89 -6.66 -5.10 16.42
CA ASP A 89 -5.45 -5.77 15.95
C ASP A 89 -5.01 -6.75 17.05
N LEU A 90 -5.15 -8.06 16.78
CA LEU A 90 -4.87 -9.13 17.73
C LEU A 90 -3.87 -10.14 17.17
N ALA A 91 -2.98 -10.63 18.02
CA ALA A 91 -1.96 -11.61 17.66
C ALA A 91 -2.54 -13.04 17.62
N LEU A 92 -2.35 -13.77 16.52
CA LEU A 92 -2.90 -15.12 16.37
C LEU A 92 -2.10 -16.16 17.16
N PHE A 93 -2.57 -16.50 18.35
CA PHE A 93 -1.90 -17.44 19.26
C PHE A 93 -2.09 -18.91 18.85
N LYS A 94 -3.35 -19.33 18.66
CA LYS A 94 -3.68 -20.72 18.27
C LYS A 94 -4.57 -20.74 17.04
N LYS A 95 -4.03 -21.27 15.95
CA LYS A 95 -4.74 -21.46 14.68
C LYS A 95 -5.77 -22.58 14.82
N GLY A 96 -7.04 -22.29 14.54
CA GLY A 96 -8.05 -23.33 14.38
C GLY A 96 -8.80 -23.22 13.05
N ARG A 97 -9.72 -24.18 12.82
CA ARG A 97 -10.52 -24.25 11.59
C ARG A 97 -11.83 -23.47 11.68
N LYS A 98 -12.49 -23.50 12.85
CA LYS A 98 -13.78 -22.85 13.11
C LYS A 98 -13.70 -21.74 14.16
N SER A 99 -12.84 -21.91 15.17
CA SER A 99 -12.44 -20.85 16.09
C SER A 99 -10.93 -20.78 16.16
N SER A 100 -10.38 -19.62 16.50
CA SER A 100 -8.95 -19.40 16.75
C SER A 100 -8.77 -18.60 18.03
N LEU A 101 -7.65 -18.80 18.72
CA LEU A 101 -7.31 -18.03 19.91
C LEU A 101 -6.37 -16.91 19.51
N PHE A 102 -6.67 -15.71 20.00
CA PHE A 102 -5.90 -14.50 19.79
C PHE A 102 -5.39 -13.92 21.11
N LEU A 103 -4.29 -13.20 21.09
CA LEU A 103 -3.77 -12.42 22.21
C LEU A 103 -3.90 -10.93 21.88
N ASP A 104 -4.11 -10.11 22.90
CA ASP A 104 -4.14 -8.66 22.76
C ASP A 104 -2.73 -8.08 22.97
N PRO A 105 -2.11 -7.45 21.94
CA PRO A 105 -0.81 -6.80 22.10
C PRO A 105 -0.82 -5.65 23.11
N ALA A 106 -1.97 -5.01 23.33
CA ALA A 106 -2.10 -3.93 24.32
C ALA A 106 -2.25 -4.46 25.76
N ASN A 107 -2.66 -5.72 25.93
CA ASN A 107 -2.78 -6.35 27.24
C ASN A 107 -2.50 -7.86 27.16
N PRO A 108 -1.21 -8.26 27.12
CA PRO A 108 -0.80 -9.66 26.96
C PRO A 108 -1.29 -10.58 28.09
N ASP A 109 -1.41 -10.02 29.31
CA ASP A 109 -1.74 -10.76 30.53
C ASP A 109 -3.24 -11.02 30.69
N ALA A 110 -4.09 -10.42 29.85
CA ALA A 110 -5.54 -10.67 29.84
C ALA A 110 -5.90 -12.11 29.40
N GLY A 111 -4.94 -12.83 28.82
CA GLY A 111 -5.11 -14.19 28.33
C GLY A 111 -5.73 -14.27 26.93
N PRO A 112 -5.83 -15.48 26.37
CA PRO A 112 -6.29 -15.68 25.00
C PRO A 112 -7.79 -15.39 24.82
N ILE A 113 -8.13 -14.64 23.79
CA ILE A 113 -9.48 -14.33 23.33
C ILE A 113 -9.87 -15.37 22.27
N GLU A 114 -10.98 -16.09 22.47
CA GLU A 114 -11.54 -16.96 21.45
C GLU A 114 -12.35 -16.14 20.43
N TRP A 115 -12.04 -16.33 19.15
CA TRP A 115 -12.78 -15.74 18.05
C TRP A 115 -13.26 -16.82 17.08
N GLU A 116 -14.57 -16.79 16.79
CA GLU A 116 -15.20 -17.70 15.83
C GLU A 116 -15.07 -17.16 14.40
N GLY A 117 -14.49 -17.96 13.52
CA GLY A 117 -14.33 -17.64 12.11
C GLY A 117 -13.06 -18.23 11.49
N SER A 118 -12.88 -17.94 10.20
CA SER A 118 -11.68 -18.36 9.47
C SER A 118 -10.62 -17.27 9.54
N TRP A 119 -9.59 -17.48 10.37
CA TRP A 119 -8.46 -16.55 10.50
C TRP A 119 -7.74 -16.29 9.15
N ARG A 120 -7.82 -17.23 8.20
CA ARG A 120 -7.23 -17.09 6.86
C ARG A 120 -7.89 -16.02 6.00
N LYS A 121 -9.11 -15.62 6.35
CA LYS A 121 -9.84 -14.54 5.67
C LYS A 121 -9.58 -13.18 6.31
N LEU A 122 -8.88 -13.13 7.43
CA LEU A 122 -8.56 -11.87 8.10
C LEU A 122 -7.38 -11.20 7.40
N ASP A 123 -7.46 -9.88 7.31
CA ASP A 123 -6.34 -9.07 6.88
C ASP A 123 -5.29 -8.99 7.99
N ARG A 124 -4.02 -8.97 7.59
CA ARG A 124 -2.93 -8.73 8.53
C ARG A 124 -2.92 -7.26 8.94
N ALA A 125 -2.49 -6.99 10.17
CA ALA A 125 -2.14 -5.64 10.56
C ALA A 125 -0.79 -5.29 9.91
N TRP A 126 -0.72 -4.13 9.26
CA TRP A 126 0.47 -3.70 8.51
C TRP A 126 1.09 -2.47 9.18
N GLN A 127 2.41 -2.46 9.29
CA GLN A 127 3.19 -1.34 9.80
C GLN A 127 4.14 -0.79 8.73
N PHE A 128 4.42 0.52 8.77
CA PHE A 128 5.40 1.16 7.88
C PHE A 128 6.82 0.68 8.17
N ALA A 129 7.44 0.05 7.17
CA ALA A 129 8.74 -0.61 7.30
C ALA A 129 9.51 -0.59 5.96
N PRO A 130 10.11 0.56 5.58
CA PRO A 130 10.94 0.65 4.39
C PRO A 130 12.29 -0.05 4.58
N GLN A 131 12.63 -0.96 3.67
CA GLN A 131 13.82 -1.81 3.72
C GLN A 131 14.97 -1.21 2.91
N TRP A 132 15.74 -0.32 3.53
CA TRP A 132 16.95 0.25 2.92
C TRP A 132 18.12 -0.73 2.86
N GLY A 133 18.10 -1.77 3.71
CA GLY A 133 19.12 -2.82 3.73
C GLY A 133 19.26 -3.55 2.39
N ASN A 134 18.18 -3.65 1.62
CA ASN A 134 18.15 -4.24 0.29
C ASN A 134 19.21 -3.64 -0.66
N TYR A 135 19.52 -2.34 -0.55
CA TYR A 135 20.53 -1.70 -1.40
C TYR A 135 21.96 -2.09 -1.02
N ILE A 136 22.23 -2.21 0.28
CA ILE A 136 23.54 -2.65 0.79
C ILE A 136 23.76 -4.10 0.39
N GLU A 137 22.76 -4.95 0.64
CA GLU A 137 22.79 -6.37 0.25
C GLU A 137 23.01 -6.53 -1.26
N ALA A 138 22.29 -5.77 -2.09
CA ALA A 138 22.49 -5.80 -3.53
C ALA A 138 23.91 -5.36 -3.92
N TRP A 139 24.45 -4.30 -3.32
CA TRP A 139 25.80 -3.81 -3.61
C TRP A 139 26.87 -4.84 -3.23
N ASP A 140 26.73 -5.48 -2.08
CA ASP A 140 27.67 -6.50 -1.57
C ASP A 140 27.56 -7.82 -2.34
N THR A 141 26.40 -8.12 -2.95
CA THR A 141 26.16 -9.34 -3.73
C THR A 141 26.68 -9.22 -5.16
N ILE A 142 26.76 -8.00 -5.71
CA ILE A 142 27.19 -7.81 -7.10
C ILE A 142 28.73 -7.91 -7.17
N ASP A 143 29.20 -8.89 -7.93
CA ASP A 143 30.61 -9.03 -8.26
C ASP A 143 30.96 -8.09 -9.44
N PHE A 144 31.24 -6.82 -9.11
CA PHE A 144 31.51 -5.81 -10.11
C PHE A 144 32.83 -6.10 -10.84
N PRO A 145 32.84 -6.17 -12.19
CA PRO A 145 34.10 -6.25 -12.92
C PRO A 145 34.93 -5.01 -12.62
N ILE A 146 36.14 -5.24 -12.13
CA ILE A 146 37.14 -4.20 -11.94
C ILE A 146 37.64 -3.81 -13.33
N LEU A 147 37.50 -2.53 -13.71
CA LEU A 147 38.00 -1.99 -14.98
C LEU A 147 39.52 -1.89 -14.99
#